data_AF-A0A0G1VTN8-F1
#
_entry.id   AF-A0A0G1VTN8-F1
#
_cell.length_a   1.000
_cell.length_b   1.000
_cell.length_c   1.000
_cell.angle_alpha   90.00
_cell.angle_beta   90.00
_cell.angle_gamma   90.00
#
_symmetry.space_group_name_H-M   'P 1'
#
loop_
_entity.id
_entity.type
_entity.pdbx_description
1 polymer ?
#
loop_
_entity_poly.entity_id
_entity_poly.type
_entity_poly.pdbx_seq_one_letter_code
_entity_poly.pdbx_strand_id
1 'polypeptide(L)'
;MLVRSFSGGGSVIERFVERGDLWEYFGMEVEIFFDIEKEIERVADTLKRLPWYREQGYTSFHTNLPKQLTEQSNRAEIASAISAEFNEEKYRDYSEHIQKVWSEISQNLIKLKEIADFKLLQKYTIILTKYGSGGSYNSKQGVVIVNINFRSKEQIAGTITHEIIHIGIQHLVDQYKIKHWYKERLVDLICHHYFSDLRKMQDIKEDVSVVDKALEAYFPDIEAITKEIWEISI
;
A
#
# COMPACT_ATOMS: atom_id res chain seq x y z
N MET A 1 23.48 1.83 11.47
CA MET A 1 24.17 2.66 12.50
C MET A 1 23.15 3.35 13.40
N LEU A 2 23.17 3.12 14.73
CA LEU A 2 22.19 3.63 15.70
C LEU A 2 22.40 5.14 15.94
N VAL A 3 21.43 5.99 15.58
CA VAL A 3 21.46 7.42 15.95
C VAL A 3 20.32 7.68 16.93
N ARG A 4 20.66 7.77 18.23
CA ARG A 4 19.75 8.22 19.27
C ARG A 4 19.83 9.75 19.37
N SER A 5 18.72 10.45 19.19
CA SER A 5 18.61 11.86 19.57
C SER A 5 17.46 12.02 20.57
N PHE A 6 17.78 12.44 21.79
CA PHE A 6 16.80 12.82 22.80
C PHE A 6 16.42 14.30 22.60
N SER A 7 15.13 14.60 22.48
CA SER A 7 14.61 15.94 22.75
C SER A 7 13.81 15.88 24.06
N GLY A 8 14.26 16.65 25.06
CA GLY A 8 13.65 16.70 26.38
C GLY A 8 12.22 17.24 26.35
N GLY A 9 11.33 16.56 27.09
CA GLY A 9 9.95 16.99 27.29
C GLY A 9 8.94 15.83 27.30
N GLY A 10 8.94 15.03 28.37
CA GLY A 10 7.73 14.32 28.84
C GLY A 10 7.03 13.29 27.95
N SER A 11 7.59 12.91 26.81
CA SER A 11 7.15 11.73 26.03
C SER A 11 8.39 10.99 25.56
N VAL A 12 8.46 9.70 25.85
CA VAL A 12 9.51 8.82 25.30
C VAL A 12 9.14 8.60 23.84
N ILE A 13 9.59 9.49 22.96
CA ILE A 13 9.59 9.23 21.52
C ILE A 13 10.89 8.49 21.24
N GLU A 14 10.84 7.18 21.38
CA GLU A 14 11.87 6.31 20.87
C GLU A 14 11.72 6.21 19.35
N ARG A 15 12.44 7.09 18.64
CA ARG A 15 12.63 6.98 17.18
C ARG A 15 13.62 5.85 16.91
N PHE A 16 13.11 4.65 16.66
CA PHE A 16 13.89 3.57 16.08
C PHE A 16 13.76 3.59 14.57
N VAL A 17 14.53 4.47 13.93
CA VAL A 17 14.79 4.34 12.49
C VAL A 17 15.89 3.30 12.36
N GLU A 18 15.50 2.03 12.27
CA GLU A 18 16.39 1.03 11.69
C GLU A 18 16.45 1.35 10.19
N ARG A 19 17.37 2.26 9.83
CA ARG A 19 17.79 2.45 8.43
C ARG A 19 18.35 1.10 8.02
N GLY A 20 17.52 0.29 7.35
CA GLY A 20 17.95 -0.92 6.70
C GLY A 20 19.04 -0.53 5.72
N ASP A 21 20.28 -0.83 6.08
CA ASP A 21 21.41 -0.76 5.17
C ASP A 21 21.11 -1.77 4.04
N LEU A 22 20.78 -1.30 2.83
CA LEU A 22 21.12 -1.93 1.54
C LEU A 22 20.62 -1.08 0.36
N TRP A 23 21.59 -0.68 -0.47
CA TRP A 23 21.47 0.18 -1.63
C TRP A 23 21.29 -0.67 -2.88
N GLU A 24 20.32 -0.30 -3.72
CA GLU A 24 20.19 -0.69 -5.14
C GLU A 24 20.16 -2.20 -5.45
N TYR A 25 18.97 -2.75 -5.69
CA TYR A 25 18.82 -3.97 -6.49
C TYR A 25 18.18 -3.59 -7.83
N PHE A 26 18.92 -3.81 -8.93
CA PHE A 26 18.48 -3.50 -10.30
C PHE A 26 18.09 -2.04 -10.55
N GLY A 27 18.62 -1.11 -9.75
CA GLY A 27 18.26 0.29 -9.82
C GLY A 27 16.87 0.59 -9.27
N MET A 28 16.39 -0.15 -8.27
CA MET A 28 15.29 0.30 -7.41
C MET A 28 15.66 0.21 -5.93
N GLU A 29 15.45 1.30 -5.22
CA GLU A 29 15.70 1.46 -3.79
C GLU A 29 14.42 1.24 -2.98
N VAL A 30 14.58 0.63 -1.81
CA VAL A 30 13.50 0.48 -0.84
C VAL A 30 13.95 0.96 0.52
N GLU A 31 13.11 1.76 1.17
CA GLU A 31 13.25 2.06 2.59
C GLU A 31 12.04 1.51 3.33
N ILE A 32 12.26 0.85 4.45
CA ILE A 32 11.19 0.28 5.27
C ILE A 32 11.13 1.05 6.59
N PHE A 33 9.95 1.51 6.96
CA PHE A 33 9.70 2.26 8.18
C PHE A 33 8.57 1.65 9.00
N PHE A 34 8.74 1.67 10.31
CA PHE A 34 7.70 1.43 11.28
C PHE A 34 8.08 2.16 12.57
N ASP A 35 7.13 2.86 13.17
CA ASP A 35 7.26 3.42 14.50
C ASP A 35 5.86 3.70 15.06
N ILE A 36 5.81 4.05 16.36
CA ILE A 36 4.56 4.39 17.04
C ILE A 36 3.89 5.62 16.40
N GLU A 37 4.65 6.59 15.92
CA GLU A 37 4.10 7.81 15.31
C GLU A 37 3.41 7.53 13.98
N LYS A 38 3.97 6.64 13.15
CA LYS A 38 3.35 6.15 11.91
C LYS A 38 2.10 5.35 12.17
N GLU A 39 2.06 4.59 13.26
CA GLU A 39 0.83 3.92 13.67
C GLU A 39 -0.24 4.94 14.13
N ILE A 40 0.15 5.99 14.87
CA ILE A 40 -0.77 7.05 15.30
C ILE A 40 -1.36 7.77 14.09
N GLU A 41 -0.50 8.18 13.15
CA GLU A 41 -0.90 8.79 11.88
C GLU A 41 -1.87 7.87 11.12
N ARG A 42 -1.52 6.58 10.99
CA ARG A 42 -2.32 5.60 10.27
C ARG A 42 -3.70 5.38 10.90
N VAL A 43 -3.79 5.26 12.21
CA VAL A 43 -5.07 5.11 12.92
C VAL A 43 -5.90 6.37 12.75
N ALA A 44 -5.33 7.56 12.96
CA ALA A 44 -6.03 8.83 12.79
C ALA A 44 -6.59 9.00 11.37
N ASP A 45 -5.81 8.67 10.35
CA ASP A 45 -6.25 8.73 8.96
C ASP A 45 -7.30 7.67 8.63
N THR A 46 -7.17 6.47 9.20
CA THR A 46 -8.18 5.41 9.04
C THR A 46 -9.51 5.83 9.63
N LEU A 47 -9.51 6.41 10.84
CA LEU A 47 -10.72 6.91 11.51
C LEU A 47 -11.43 7.98 10.66
N LYS A 48 -10.69 8.94 10.10
CA LYS A 48 -11.25 9.98 9.21
C LYS A 48 -11.87 9.41 7.93
N ARG A 49 -11.33 8.29 7.41
CA ARG A 49 -11.78 7.67 6.15
C ARG A 49 -12.89 6.63 6.34
N LEU A 50 -13.34 6.38 7.59
CA LEU A 50 -14.43 5.44 7.87
C LEU A 50 -15.72 5.69 7.05
N PRO A 51 -16.20 6.94 6.86
CA PRO A 51 -17.34 7.19 5.99
C PRO A 51 -17.11 6.70 4.55
N TRP A 52 -15.98 7.05 3.96
CA TRP A 52 -15.63 6.62 2.60
C TRP A 52 -15.52 5.09 2.50
N TYR A 53 -14.92 4.41 3.48
CA TYR A 53 -14.86 2.94 3.48
C TYR A 53 -16.25 2.30 3.51
N ARG A 54 -17.18 2.88 4.28
CA ARG A 54 -18.58 2.43 4.31
C ARG A 54 -19.26 2.61 2.95
N GLU A 55 -19.07 3.75 2.30
CA GLU A 55 -19.60 4.04 0.96
C GLU A 55 -19.09 3.06 -0.10
N GLN A 56 -17.81 2.67 -0.02
CA GLN A 56 -17.21 1.67 -0.91
C GLN A 56 -17.58 0.22 -0.52
N GLY A 57 -18.41 -0.01 0.49
CA GLY A 57 -18.85 -1.36 0.86
C GLY A 57 -17.79 -2.20 1.59
N TYR A 58 -16.72 -1.59 2.10
CA TYR A 58 -15.78 -2.27 2.99
C TYR A 58 -16.46 -2.50 4.35
N THR A 59 -16.71 -3.75 4.74
CA THR A 59 -17.47 -4.05 5.97
C THR A 59 -16.60 -4.39 7.18
N SER A 60 -15.33 -4.74 6.99
CA SER A 60 -14.45 -5.28 8.05
C SER A 60 -13.53 -4.26 8.73
N PHE A 61 -13.67 -2.95 8.52
CA PHE A 61 -12.72 -1.97 9.08
C PHE A 61 -12.72 -1.88 10.61
N HIS A 62 -13.81 -2.30 11.28
CA HIS A 62 -13.91 -2.29 12.74
C HIS A 62 -12.98 -3.32 13.41
N THR A 63 -12.47 -4.31 12.66
CA THR A 63 -11.41 -5.22 13.14
C THR A 63 -10.00 -4.67 12.93
N ASN A 64 -9.87 -3.48 12.34
CA ASN A 64 -8.60 -2.95 11.83
C ASN A 64 -8.16 -1.69 12.59
N LEU A 65 -8.73 -1.45 13.75
CA LEU A 65 -8.43 -0.35 14.65
C LEU A 65 -8.15 -0.92 16.05
N PRO A 66 -7.33 -0.24 16.87
CA PRO A 66 -7.23 -0.55 18.29
C PRO A 66 -8.63 -0.61 18.92
N LYS A 67 -8.83 -1.56 19.84
CA LYS A 67 -10.11 -1.70 20.53
C LYS A 67 -10.49 -0.37 21.19
N GLN A 68 -11.77 -0.01 21.15
CA GLN A 68 -12.37 1.15 21.83
C GLN A 68 -12.13 2.52 21.18
N LEU A 69 -11.39 2.61 20.07
CA LEU A 69 -11.26 3.88 19.34
C LEU A 69 -12.46 4.11 18.41
N THR A 70 -12.88 5.37 18.32
CA THR A 70 -13.99 5.82 17.46
C THR A 70 -13.55 7.01 16.60
N GLU A 71 -14.41 7.44 15.68
CA GLU A 71 -14.19 8.61 14.82
C GLU A 71 -13.94 9.91 15.62
N GLN A 72 -14.31 9.94 16.90
CA GLN A 72 -14.14 11.07 17.81
C GLN A 72 -12.86 10.98 18.65
N SER A 73 -12.13 9.86 18.58
CA SER A 73 -10.93 9.67 19.39
C SER A 73 -9.85 10.69 19.04
N ASN A 74 -9.26 11.28 20.07
CA ASN A 74 -8.19 12.25 19.92
C ASN A 74 -6.82 11.58 19.85
N ARG A 75 -5.79 12.36 19.48
CA ARG A 75 -4.43 11.84 19.29
C ARG A 75 -3.86 11.20 20.56
N ALA A 76 -4.17 11.71 21.75
CA ALA A 76 -3.65 11.15 23.00
C ALA A 76 -4.27 9.78 23.31
N GLU A 77 -5.57 9.61 23.05
CA GLU A 77 -6.26 8.31 23.17
C GLU A 77 -5.69 7.29 22.18
N ILE A 78 -5.48 7.70 20.92
CA ILE A 78 -4.87 6.88 19.88
C ILE A 78 -3.45 6.45 20.30
N ALA A 79 -2.62 7.41 20.74
CA ALA A 79 -1.25 7.14 21.16
C ALA A 79 -1.18 6.19 22.35
N SER A 80 -2.07 6.35 23.33
CA SER A 80 -2.19 5.46 24.48
C SER A 80 -2.54 4.03 24.06
N ALA A 81 -3.55 3.88 23.20
CA ALA A 81 -3.99 2.57 22.70
C ALA A 81 -2.87 1.86 21.91
N ILE A 82 -2.18 2.58 21.02
CA ILE A 82 -1.08 2.02 20.22
C ILE A 82 0.10 1.62 21.10
N SER A 83 0.51 2.48 22.04
CA SER A 83 1.64 2.21 22.92
C SER A 83 1.44 0.96 23.77
N ALA A 84 0.18 0.65 24.11
CA ALA A 84 -0.16 -0.55 24.87
C ALA A 84 -0.03 -1.87 24.09
N GLU A 85 -0.08 -1.84 22.75
CA GLU A 85 -0.06 -3.05 21.90
C GLU A 85 1.06 -3.09 20.84
N PHE A 86 1.90 -2.05 20.80
CA PHE A 86 3.02 -1.98 19.88
C PHE A 86 4.06 -3.04 20.24
N ASN A 87 4.36 -3.91 19.28
CA ASN A 87 5.36 -4.94 19.42
C ASN A 87 6.38 -4.77 18.30
N GLU A 88 7.49 -4.11 18.62
CA GLU A 88 8.56 -3.78 17.67
C GLU A 88 9.15 -5.01 16.98
N GLU A 89 9.35 -6.10 17.72
CA GLU A 89 9.91 -7.35 17.20
C GLU A 89 9.07 -7.88 16.04
N LYS A 90 7.73 -7.83 16.16
CA LYS A 90 6.83 -8.23 15.08
C LYS A 90 7.08 -7.43 13.80
N TYR A 91 7.27 -6.11 13.88
CA TYR A 91 7.51 -5.30 12.67
C TYR A 91 8.90 -5.57 12.09
N ARG A 92 9.92 -5.73 12.95
CA ARG A 92 11.28 -6.08 12.50
C ARG A 92 11.26 -7.39 11.73
N ASP A 93 10.52 -8.37 12.21
CA ASP A 93 10.33 -9.68 11.58
C ASP A 93 9.76 -9.61 10.15
N TYR A 94 8.88 -8.65 9.89
CA TYR A 94 8.34 -8.38 8.55
C TYR A 94 9.29 -7.53 7.70
N SER A 95 9.96 -6.54 8.31
CA SER A 95 10.97 -5.72 7.64
C SER A 95 12.10 -6.59 7.08
N GLU A 96 12.66 -7.48 7.90
CA GLU A 96 13.70 -8.41 7.47
C GLU A 96 13.21 -9.36 6.37
N HIS A 97 11.96 -9.81 6.44
CA HIS A 97 11.39 -10.63 5.39
C HIS A 97 11.32 -9.87 4.06
N ILE A 98 10.77 -8.65 4.07
CA ILE A 98 10.69 -7.78 2.89
C ILE A 98 12.08 -7.54 2.32
N GLN A 99 13.09 -7.26 3.16
CA GLN A 99 14.47 -7.09 2.71
C GLN A 99 15.00 -8.33 1.98
N LYS A 100 14.72 -9.53 2.50
CA LYS A 100 15.13 -10.80 1.89
C LYS A 100 14.48 -11.02 0.52
N VAL A 101 13.20 -10.69 0.38
CA VAL A 101 12.45 -10.90 -0.88
C VAL A 101 12.47 -9.70 -1.83
N TRP A 102 13.04 -8.55 -1.44
CA TRP A 102 13.01 -7.34 -2.25
C TRP A 102 13.72 -7.50 -3.59
N SER A 103 14.81 -8.27 -3.63
CA SER A 103 15.51 -8.56 -4.89
C SER A 103 14.61 -9.24 -5.91
N GLU A 104 13.77 -10.18 -5.48
CA GLU A 104 12.79 -10.85 -6.33
C GLU A 104 11.65 -9.90 -6.73
N ILE A 105 11.09 -9.14 -5.77
CA ILE A 105 10.04 -8.14 -6.04
C ILE A 105 10.52 -7.13 -7.09
N SER A 106 11.71 -6.55 -6.88
CA SER A 106 12.28 -5.53 -7.76
C SER A 106 12.58 -6.07 -9.17
N GLN A 107 13.14 -7.27 -9.31
CA GLN A 107 13.31 -7.92 -10.61
C GLN A 107 11.99 -8.11 -11.35
N ASN A 108 10.96 -8.54 -10.63
CA ASN A 108 9.64 -8.75 -11.17
C ASN A 108 8.99 -7.42 -11.62
N LEU A 109 9.10 -6.37 -10.83
CA LEU A 109 8.58 -5.04 -11.16
C LEU A 109 9.21 -4.42 -12.41
N ILE A 110 10.44 -4.79 -12.78
CA ILE A 110 11.10 -4.29 -14.00
C ILE A 110 10.35 -4.70 -15.26
N LYS A 111 9.65 -5.84 -15.25
CA LYS A 111 8.80 -6.29 -16.36
C LYS A 111 7.72 -5.25 -16.70
N LEU A 112 7.28 -4.46 -15.72
CA LEU A 112 6.30 -3.39 -15.94
C LEU A 112 6.83 -2.25 -16.80
N LYS A 113 8.14 -2.15 -17.06
CA LYS A 113 8.71 -1.19 -18.02
C LYS A 113 8.34 -1.51 -19.47
N GLU A 114 7.86 -2.71 -19.75
CA GLU A 114 7.34 -3.12 -21.06
C GLU A 114 5.96 -2.50 -21.35
N ILE A 115 5.26 -2.04 -20.31
CA ILE A 115 3.96 -1.40 -20.39
C ILE A 115 4.15 0.07 -20.76
N ALA A 116 3.54 0.50 -21.85
CA ALA A 116 3.55 1.91 -22.27
C ALA A 116 2.95 2.80 -21.16
N ASP A 117 3.58 3.94 -20.93
CA ASP A 117 3.20 4.96 -19.93
C ASP A 117 3.18 4.52 -18.46
N PHE A 118 3.64 3.30 -18.13
CA PHE A 118 3.77 2.88 -16.74
C PHE A 118 4.92 3.62 -16.04
N LYS A 119 4.64 4.29 -14.92
CA LYS A 119 5.63 5.10 -14.18
C LYS A 119 6.22 4.35 -12.99
N LEU A 120 7.28 3.59 -13.23
CA LEU A 120 8.07 2.98 -12.16
C LEU A 120 9.01 4.03 -11.52
N LEU A 121 9.04 4.07 -10.19
CA LEU A 121 9.90 4.98 -9.44
C LEU A 121 11.24 4.32 -9.11
N GLN A 122 12.28 5.14 -9.00
CA GLN A 122 13.60 4.70 -8.54
C GLN A 122 13.59 4.28 -7.07
N LYS A 123 12.71 4.87 -6.26
CA LYS A 123 12.67 4.68 -4.81
C LYS A 123 11.24 4.52 -4.30
N TYR A 124 11.06 3.55 -3.42
CA TYR A 124 9.81 3.33 -2.69
C TYR A 124 10.04 3.31 -1.18
N THR A 125 9.08 3.89 -0.45
CA THR A 125 9.05 3.87 1.01
C THR A 125 7.94 2.93 1.48
N ILE A 126 8.29 1.82 2.11
CA ILE A 126 7.34 0.86 2.69
C ILE A 126 7.10 1.22 4.15
N ILE A 127 5.87 1.52 4.53
CA ILE A 127 5.45 1.74 5.91
C ILE A 127 4.68 0.52 6.39
N LEU A 128 5.15 -0.13 7.44
CA LEU A 128 4.46 -1.26 8.06
C LEU A 128 3.47 -0.75 9.12
N THR A 129 2.27 -1.31 9.13
CA THR A 129 1.22 -0.99 10.10
C THR A 129 0.45 -2.23 10.54
N LYS A 130 -0.17 -2.21 11.72
CA LYS A 130 -1.18 -3.19 12.15
C LYS A 130 -2.61 -2.77 11.79
N TYR A 131 -2.83 -1.52 11.34
CA TYR A 131 -4.17 -0.92 11.26
C TYR A 131 -4.57 -0.44 9.86
N GLY A 132 -5.87 -0.27 9.67
CA GLY A 132 -6.49 0.17 8.42
C GLY A 132 -6.63 -0.95 7.36
N SER A 133 -6.67 -0.56 6.09
CA SER A 133 -6.76 -1.49 4.95
C SER A 133 -5.57 -2.44 4.84
N GLY A 134 -5.72 -3.54 4.09
CA GLY A 134 -4.64 -4.53 3.86
C GLY A 134 -3.39 -3.94 3.20
N GLY A 135 -3.59 -2.99 2.28
CA GLY A 135 -2.57 -2.17 1.65
C GLY A 135 -3.15 -0.79 1.31
N SER A 136 -2.29 0.21 1.14
CA SER A 136 -2.62 1.51 0.56
C SER A 136 -1.36 2.22 0.08
N TYR A 137 -1.50 3.32 -0.66
CA TYR A 137 -0.37 4.01 -1.27
C TYR A 137 -0.52 5.53 -1.24
N ASN A 138 0.60 6.24 -1.38
CA ASN A 138 0.69 7.64 -1.74
C ASN A 138 1.59 7.78 -2.98
N SER A 139 0.96 7.97 -4.13
CA SER A 139 1.62 8.05 -5.43
C SER A 139 2.58 9.23 -5.56
N LYS A 140 2.29 10.37 -4.92
CA LYS A 140 3.14 11.57 -5.00
C LYS A 140 4.48 11.38 -4.30
N GLN A 141 4.53 10.52 -3.30
CA GLN A 141 5.70 10.31 -2.44
C GLN A 141 6.36 8.94 -2.65
N GLY A 142 5.80 8.07 -3.49
CA GLY A 142 6.28 6.70 -3.64
C GLY A 142 6.13 5.86 -2.37
N VAL A 143 5.12 6.17 -1.54
CA VAL A 143 4.92 5.49 -0.26
C VAL A 143 3.91 4.36 -0.43
N VAL A 144 4.23 3.19 0.09
CA VAL A 144 3.37 2.00 0.17
C VAL A 144 3.17 1.68 1.65
N ILE A 145 1.93 1.58 2.10
CA ILE A 145 1.57 1.25 3.47
C ILE A 145 0.98 -0.16 3.48
N VAL A 146 1.55 -1.06 4.29
CA VAL A 146 1.15 -2.48 4.30
C VAL A 146 0.75 -2.94 5.68
N ASN A 147 -0.39 -3.63 5.77
CA ASN A 147 -0.91 -4.13 7.02
C ASN A 147 -0.39 -5.54 7.35
N ILE A 148 0.45 -5.64 8.37
CA ILE A 148 1.10 -6.89 8.83
C ILE A 148 0.22 -7.75 9.73
N ASN A 149 -1.01 -7.31 10.05
CA ASN A 149 -1.95 -8.09 10.84
C ASN A 149 -2.90 -8.95 9.97
N PHE A 150 -3.13 -8.53 8.72
CA PHE A 150 -3.98 -9.24 7.75
C PHE A 150 -3.22 -9.97 6.65
N ARG A 151 -1.90 -9.81 6.61
CA ARG A 151 -1.04 -10.42 5.61
C ARG A 151 -0.01 -11.28 6.32
N SER A 152 0.06 -12.54 5.91
CA SER A 152 1.23 -13.37 6.16
C SER A 152 2.46 -12.75 5.49
N LYS A 153 3.65 -13.19 5.90
CA LYS A 153 4.91 -12.72 5.31
C LYS A 153 4.92 -13.00 3.80
N GLU A 154 4.45 -14.19 3.40
CA GLU A 154 4.37 -14.64 2.02
C GLU A 154 3.42 -13.75 1.17
N GLN A 155 2.35 -13.22 1.77
CA GLN A 155 1.40 -12.35 1.08
C GLN A 155 1.84 -10.87 1.02
N ILE A 156 2.89 -10.49 1.76
CA ILE A 156 3.28 -9.09 1.84
C ILE A 156 3.90 -8.61 0.52
N ALA A 157 4.65 -9.46 -0.16
CA ALA A 157 5.25 -9.18 -1.45
C ALA A 157 4.19 -8.86 -2.51
N GLY A 158 3.12 -9.67 -2.57
CA GLY A 158 1.99 -9.42 -3.48
C GLY A 158 1.23 -8.14 -3.14
N THR A 159 1.12 -7.80 -1.85
CA THR A 159 0.49 -6.53 -1.44
C THR A 159 1.37 -5.34 -1.86
N ILE A 160 2.67 -5.37 -1.58
CA ILE A 160 3.62 -4.31 -2.00
C ILE A 160 3.58 -4.12 -3.52
N THR A 161 3.62 -5.21 -4.28
CA THR A 161 3.57 -5.18 -5.75
C THR A 161 2.30 -4.52 -6.26
N HIS A 162 1.15 -4.86 -5.68
CA HIS A 162 -0.14 -4.25 -6.02
C HIS A 162 -0.16 -2.74 -5.78
N GLU A 163 0.30 -2.30 -4.60
CA GLU A 163 0.36 -0.88 -4.27
C GLU A 163 1.37 -0.12 -5.15
N ILE A 164 2.46 -0.75 -5.60
CA ILE A 164 3.40 -0.17 -6.56
C ILE A 164 2.76 0.00 -7.94
N ILE A 165 1.98 -0.97 -8.41
CA ILE A 165 1.26 -0.86 -9.68
C ILE A 165 0.25 0.29 -9.62
N HIS A 166 -0.47 0.44 -8.51
CA HIS A 166 -1.31 1.61 -8.28
C HIS A 166 -0.55 2.93 -8.46
N ILE A 167 0.65 3.05 -7.87
CA ILE A 167 1.49 4.24 -8.01
C ILE A 167 1.84 4.48 -9.48
N GLY A 168 2.23 3.43 -10.21
CA GLY A 168 2.68 3.53 -11.60
C GLY A 168 1.61 4.01 -12.58
N ILE A 169 0.34 3.65 -12.35
CA ILE A 169 -0.78 4.05 -13.23
C ILE A 169 -1.58 5.25 -12.70
N GLN A 170 -1.26 5.78 -11.51
CA GLN A 170 -2.11 6.79 -10.85
C GLN A 170 -2.35 8.04 -11.71
N HIS A 171 -1.35 8.47 -12.49
CA HIS A 171 -1.49 9.63 -13.35
C HIS A 171 -2.57 9.47 -14.43
N LEU A 172 -2.75 8.25 -14.97
CA LEU A 172 -3.82 7.93 -15.92
C LEU A 172 -5.17 7.83 -15.20
N VAL A 173 -5.18 7.23 -14.00
CA VAL A 173 -6.36 7.17 -13.14
C VAL A 173 -6.90 8.58 -12.85
N ASP A 174 -6.00 9.53 -12.55
CA ASP A 174 -6.36 10.93 -12.30
C ASP A 174 -6.81 11.64 -13.59
N GLN A 175 -6.09 11.44 -14.70
CA GLN A 175 -6.40 12.03 -16.02
C GLN A 175 -7.79 11.63 -16.50
N TYR A 176 -8.12 10.33 -16.41
CA TYR A 176 -9.37 9.76 -16.90
C TYR A 176 -10.44 9.57 -15.80
N LYS A 177 -10.19 10.05 -14.58
CA LYS A 177 -11.13 9.99 -13.44
C LYS A 177 -11.70 8.59 -13.22
N ILE A 178 -10.85 7.58 -13.29
CA ILE A 178 -11.27 6.16 -13.22
C ILE A 178 -11.87 5.88 -11.83
N LYS A 179 -13.05 5.24 -11.82
CA LYS A 179 -13.76 4.87 -10.59
C LYS A 179 -12.94 3.89 -9.74
N HIS A 180 -13.16 3.91 -8.43
CA HIS A 180 -12.40 3.12 -7.46
C HIS A 180 -12.32 1.64 -7.84
N TRP A 181 -13.44 0.95 -8.04
CA TRP A 181 -13.44 -0.48 -8.38
C TRP A 181 -12.87 -0.80 -9.76
N TYR A 182 -12.96 0.12 -10.71
CA TYR A 182 -12.38 -0.07 -12.05
C TYR A 182 -10.87 -0.01 -11.97
N LYS A 183 -10.34 0.93 -11.17
CA LYS A 183 -8.92 1.03 -10.86
C LYS A 183 -8.42 -0.22 -10.12
N GLU A 184 -9.11 -0.68 -9.08
CA GLU A 184 -8.72 -1.91 -8.36
C GLU A 184 -8.70 -3.13 -9.30
N ARG A 185 -9.71 -3.27 -10.18
CA ARG A 185 -9.75 -4.35 -11.17
C ARG A 185 -8.59 -4.27 -12.15
N LEU A 186 -8.29 -3.09 -12.68
CA LEU A 186 -7.18 -2.90 -13.62
C LEU A 186 -5.85 -3.30 -13.00
N VAL A 187 -5.60 -2.88 -11.75
CA VAL A 187 -4.39 -3.27 -11.02
C VAL A 187 -4.35 -4.78 -10.77
N ASP A 188 -5.46 -5.40 -10.35
CA ASP A 188 -5.52 -6.85 -10.16
C ASP A 188 -5.21 -7.63 -11.45
N LEU A 189 -5.69 -7.15 -12.60
CA LEU A 189 -5.42 -7.75 -13.91
C LEU A 189 -3.95 -7.63 -14.32
N ILE A 190 -3.33 -6.45 -14.13
CA ILE A 190 -1.90 -6.25 -14.38
C ILE A 190 -1.07 -7.15 -13.44
N CYS A 191 -1.41 -7.17 -12.15
CA CYS A 191 -0.81 -8.06 -11.17
C CYS A 191 -0.88 -9.51 -11.64
N HIS A 192 -2.05 -9.98 -12.06
CA HIS A 192 -2.23 -11.37 -12.47
C HIS A 192 -1.49 -11.72 -13.75
N HIS A 193 -1.40 -10.79 -14.71
CA HIS A 193 -0.70 -11.00 -15.97
C HIS A 193 0.81 -11.24 -15.77
N TYR A 194 1.46 -10.47 -14.90
CA TYR A 194 2.91 -10.59 -14.67
C TYR A 194 3.29 -11.43 -13.45
N PHE A 195 2.39 -11.55 -12.47
CA PHE A 195 2.67 -12.04 -11.12
C PHE A 195 1.53 -12.91 -10.56
N SER A 196 0.97 -13.81 -11.39
CA SER A 196 -0.17 -14.67 -11.04
C SER A 196 -0.06 -15.39 -9.70
N ASP A 197 1.18 -15.72 -9.30
CA ASP A 197 1.46 -16.50 -8.10
C ASP A 197 1.56 -15.64 -6.83
N LEU A 198 1.75 -14.32 -6.97
CA LEU A 198 1.98 -13.41 -5.84
C LEU A 198 0.68 -13.00 -5.13
N ARG A 199 -0.43 -12.93 -5.85
CA ARG A 199 -1.69 -12.45 -5.28
C ARG A 199 -2.92 -12.97 -6.02
N LYS A 200 -3.94 -13.35 -5.25
CA LYS A 200 -5.29 -13.64 -5.76
C LYS A 200 -6.03 -12.35 -6.08
N MET A 201 -6.83 -12.36 -7.15
CA MET A 201 -7.74 -11.26 -7.50
C MET A 201 -8.70 -10.95 -6.35
N GLN A 202 -9.06 -9.69 -6.21
CA GLN A 202 -10.05 -9.24 -5.24
C GLN A 202 -11.44 -9.67 -5.68
N ASP A 203 -12.28 -9.97 -4.69
CA ASP A 203 -13.72 -10.18 -4.89
C ASP A 203 -14.40 -8.81 -5.01
N ILE A 204 -14.63 -8.36 -6.25
CA ILE A 204 -15.22 -7.06 -6.56
C ILE A 204 -16.73 -7.23 -6.77
N LYS A 205 -17.52 -6.47 -6.00
CA LYS A 205 -18.99 -6.57 -6.00
C LYS A 205 -19.68 -5.78 -7.10
N GLU A 206 -18.96 -4.87 -7.76
CA GLU A 206 -19.48 -4.06 -8.86
C GLU A 206 -19.20 -4.76 -10.21
N ASP A 207 -20.01 -4.46 -11.22
CA ASP A 207 -19.74 -4.91 -12.58
C ASP A 207 -18.52 -4.16 -13.13
N VAL A 208 -17.41 -4.90 -13.25
CA VAL A 208 -16.13 -4.40 -13.77
C VAL A 208 -15.79 -4.99 -15.14
N SER A 209 -16.76 -5.61 -15.82
CA SER A 209 -16.55 -6.28 -17.11
C SER A 209 -16.03 -5.36 -18.21
N VAL A 210 -16.29 -4.06 -18.10
CA VAL A 210 -15.71 -3.03 -18.99
C VAL A 210 -14.18 -3.00 -18.90
N VAL A 211 -13.61 -3.19 -17.71
CA VAL A 211 -12.17 -3.19 -17.48
C VAL A 211 -11.54 -4.43 -18.10
N ASP A 212 -12.18 -5.59 -17.94
CA ASP A 212 -11.72 -6.85 -18.52
C ASP A 212 -11.66 -6.77 -20.05
N LYS A 213 -12.73 -6.26 -20.68
CA LYS A 213 -12.80 -6.07 -22.14
C LYS A 213 -11.78 -5.07 -22.65
N ALA A 214 -11.60 -3.95 -21.96
CA ALA A 214 -10.62 -2.94 -22.35
C ALA A 214 -9.20 -3.52 -22.27
N LEU A 215 -8.87 -4.27 -21.22
CA LEU A 215 -7.58 -4.95 -21.10
C LEU A 215 -7.36 -5.94 -22.26
N GLU A 216 -8.34 -6.79 -22.57
CA GLU A 216 -8.24 -7.76 -23.68
C GLU A 216 -7.98 -7.08 -25.04
N ALA A 217 -8.62 -5.93 -25.28
CA ALA A 217 -8.53 -5.22 -26.55
C ALA A 217 -7.21 -4.44 -26.74
N TYR A 218 -6.68 -3.85 -25.66
CA TYR A 218 -5.65 -2.80 -25.78
C TYR A 218 -4.34 -3.09 -25.04
N PHE A 219 -4.25 -4.14 -24.21
CA PHE A 219 -3.02 -4.43 -23.48
C PHE A 219 -1.85 -4.76 -24.43
N PRO A 220 -0.62 -4.22 -24.21
CA PRO A 220 -0.12 -3.55 -22.99
C PRO A 220 -0.24 -2.01 -22.96
N ASP A 221 -1.08 -1.39 -23.78
CA ASP A 221 -1.29 0.07 -23.80
C ASP A 221 -2.27 0.51 -22.69
N ILE A 222 -1.75 0.89 -21.52
CA ILE A 222 -2.58 1.28 -20.36
C ILE A 222 -3.27 2.63 -20.57
N GLU A 223 -2.69 3.55 -21.35
CA GLU A 223 -3.38 4.80 -21.69
C GLU A 223 -4.64 4.51 -22.51
N ALA A 224 -4.53 3.65 -23.54
CA ALA A 224 -5.68 3.21 -24.33
C ALA A 224 -6.72 2.49 -23.47
N ILE A 225 -6.30 1.59 -22.57
CA ILE A 225 -7.21 0.89 -21.64
C ILE A 225 -7.96 1.87 -20.76
N THR A 226 -7.25 2.82 -20.12
CA THR A 226 -7.87 3.79 -19.22
C THR A 226 -8.78 4.77 -19.95
N LYS A 227 -8.43 5.16 -21.18
CA LYS A 227 -9.28 5.95 -22.05
C LYS A 227 -10.57 5.21 -22.43
N GLU A 228 -10.49 3.94 -22.84
CA GLU A 228 -11.68 3.13 -23.18
C GLU A 228 -12.62 3.00 -21.98
N ILE A 229 -12.06 2.68 -20.80
CA ILE A 229 -12.84 2.58 -19.56
C ILE A 229 -13.59 3.89 -19.30
N TRP A 230 -12.93 5.04 -19.50
CA TRP A 230 -13.53 6.35 -19.33
C TRP A 230 -14.64 6.63 -20.35
N GLU A 231 -14.43 6.36 -21.64
CA GLU A 231 -15.39 6.60 -22.71
C GLU A 231 -16.68 5.78 -22.53
N ILE A 232 -16.58 4.53 -22.08
CA ILE A 232 -17.75 3.67 -21.80
C ILE A 232 -18.48 4.08 -20.51
N SER A 233 -17.79 4.76 -19.59
CA SER A 233 -18.32 5.10 -18.26
C SER A 233 -19.09 6.41 -18.19
N ILE A 234 -19.09 7.20 -19.28
CA ILE A 234 -19.86 8.45 -19.45
C ILE A 234 -21.27 8.12 -19.93
#